data_AF-A0A554JNE1-F1
#
_entry.id   AF-A0A554JNE1-F1
#
_cell.length_a   1.000
_cell.length_b   1.000
_cell.length_c   1.000
_cell.angle_alpha   90.00
_cell.angle_beta   90.00
_cell.angle_gamma   90.00
#
_symmetry.space_group_name_H-M   'P 1'
#
loop_
_entity.id
_entity.type
_entity.pdbx_description
1 polymer ?
#
loop_
_entity_poly.entity_id
_entity_poly.type
_entity_poly.pdbx_seq_one_letter_code
_entity_poly.pdbx_strand_id
1 'polypeptide(L)'
;MGGNVFMEQSHHSFATGFDCADGRTKEPVLAWARKNIRVQWIDLLTRAGMDGSLLSDLHPLIVEDLRNQLMILLDKHQSKHVLIVGHCECAGNPVSEDDHRKCIARACKVVLLWNLPKGVEVIGLLVNPAWEVEEMKHET
;
A
#
# COMPACT_ATOMS: atom_id res chain seq x y z
N MET A 1 -19.36 -27.09 34.50
CA MET A 1 -18.13 -27.23 33.68
C MET A 1 -18.27 -26.23 32.53
N GLY A 2 -17.92 -24.97 32.77
CA GLY A 2 -17.93 -23.94 31.74
C GLY A 2 -16.66 -24.07 30.93
N GLY A 3 -16.77 -24.60 29.72
CA GLY A 3 -15.65 -24.70 28.79
C GLY A 3 -15.12 -23.30 28.48
N ASN A 4 -13.82 -23.13 28.67
CA ASN A 4 -13.08 -21.97 28.18
C ASN A 4 -13.36 -21.82 26.69
N VAL A 5 -14.00 -20.72 26.31
CA VAL A 5 -13.96 -20.23 24.92
C VAL A 5 -12.63 -19.50 24.76
N PHE A 6 -11.54 -20.26 24.65
CA PHE A 6 -10.36 -19.74 23.96
C PHE A 6 -10.74 -19.70 22.49
N MET A 7 -11.27 -18.54 22.07
CA MET A 7 -11.45 -18.21 20.68
C MET A 7 -10.05 -18.19 20.05
N GLU A 8 -9.74 -19.23 19.29
CA GLU A 8 -8.54 -19.34 18.47
C GLU A 8 -8.46 -18.05 17.64
N GLN A 9 -7.42 -17.23 17.86
CA GLN A 9 -7.20 -16.05 17.04
C GLN A 9 -6.96 -16.55 15.62
N SER A 10 -7.97 -16.48 14.76
CA SER A 10 -7.76 -16.66 13.34
C SER A 10 -6.73 -15.61 12.92
N HIS A 11 -5.52 -16.04 12.56
CA HIS A 11 -4.49 -15.14 12.05
C HIS A 11 -5.03 -14.46 10.79
N HIS A 12 -5.62 -13.28 10.94
CA HIS A 12 -6.10 -12.49 9.82
C HIS A 12 -4.89 -12.12 8.96
N SER A 13 -5.01 -12.25 7.64
CA SER A 13 -3.94 -11.92 6.70
C SER A 13 -3.97 -10.43 6.35
N PHE A 14 -2.81 -9.78 6.41
CA PHE A 14 -2.66 -8.35 6.17
C PHE A 14 -1.76 -8.07 4.95
N ALA A 15 -2.07 -6.99 4.25
CA ALA A 15 -1.12 -6.23 3.45
C ALA A 15 -0.91 -4.85 4.11
N THR A 16 0.13 -4.13 3.70
CA THR A 16 0.30 -2.71 4.08
C THR A 16 0.22 -1.85 2.82
N GLY A 17 -0.62 -0.82 2.81
CA GLY A 17 -0.85 0.03 1.64
C GLY A 17 -0.40 1.47 1.88
N PHE A 18 0.46 1.98 1.00
CA PHE A 18 0.67 3.40 0.78
C PHE A 18 -0.37 3.88 -0.22
N ASP A 19 -1.36 4.65 0.26
CA ASP A 19 -2.51 5.03 -0.55
C ASP A 19 -2.93 6.48 -0.28
N CYS A 20 -3.68 7.06 -1.22
CA CYS A 20 -4.17 8.43 -1.10
C CYS A 20 -5.10 8.59 0.11
N ALA A 21 -5.25 9.82 0.63
CA ALA A 21 -6.29 10.14 1.59
C ALA A 21 -7.72 10.06 1.01
N ASP A 22 -7.85 9.96 -0.32
CA ASP A 22 -9.14 9.76 -0.99
C ASP A 22 -9.78 8.43 -0.57
N GLY A 23 -10.95 8.49 0.07
CA GLY A 23 -11.66 7.32 0.56
C GLY A 23 -12.17 6.39 -0.56
N ARG A 24 -12.28 6.87 -1.79
CA ARG A 24 -12.82 6.10 -2.92
C ARG A 24 -11.87 4.98 -3.37
N THR A 25 -10.57 5.08 -3.09
CA THR A 25 -9.60 4.03 -3.46
C THR A 25 -9.67 2.80 -2.56
N LYS A 26 -10.22 2.94 -1.34
CA LYS A 26 -10.08 1.94 -0.26
C LYS A 26 -10.77 0.62 -0.59
N GLU A 27 -12.03 0.70 -1.03
CA GLU A 27 -12.81 -0.49 -1.35
C GLU A 27 -12.29 -1.22 -2.60
N PRO A 28 -12.01 -0.55 -3.75
CA PRO A 28 -11.43 -1.19 -4.91
C PRO A 28 -10.11 -1.90 -4.61
N VAL A 29 -9.20 -1.24 -3.88
CA VAL A 29 -7.89 -1.81 -3.53
C VAL A 29 -8.03 -3.01 -2.58
N LEU A 30 -8.92 -2.92 -1.59
CA LEU A 30 -9.19 -4.04 -0.68
C LEU A 30 -9.82 -5.24 -1.41
N ALA A 31 -10.76 -4.98 -2.33
CA ALA A 31 -11.38 -6.02 -3.15
C ALA A 31 -10.33 -6.70 -4.05
N TRP A 32 -9.46 -5.92 -4.69
CA TRP A 32 -8.33 -6.43 -5.46
C TRP A 32 -7.40 -7.27 -4.58
N ALA A 33 -7.03 -6.79 -3.39
CA ALA A 33 -6.08 -7.48 -2.52
C ALA A 33 -6.63 -8.82 -2.01
N ARG A 34 -7.91 -8.87 -1.65
CA ARG A 34 -8.62 -10.11 -1.28
C ARG A 34 -8.60 -11.13 -2.41
N LYS A 35 -8.84 -10.68 -3.64
CA LYS A 35 -8.92 -11.55 -4.82
C LYS A 35 -7.54 -12.08 -5.23
N ASN A 36 -6.53 -11.20 -5.30
CA ASN A 36 -5.26 -11.51 -5.97
C ASN A 36 -4.18 -12.01 -5.00
N ILE A 37 -4.08 -11.42 -3.80
CA ILE A 37 -3.04 -11.78 -2.81
C ILE A 37 -3.62 -12.41 -1.53
N ARG A 38 -4.94 -12.67 -1.51
CA ARG A 38 -5.67 -13.41 -0.45
C ARG A 38 -5.49 -12.82 0.96
N VAL A 39 -5.35 -11.50 1.05
CA VAL A 39 -5.33 -10.78 2.34
C VAL A 39 -6.73 -10.35 2.76
N GLN A 40 -7.02 -10.34 4.06
CA GLN A 40 -8.33 -9.92 4.57
C GLN A 40 -8.42 -8.42 4.81
N TRP A 41 -7.30 -7.81 5.21
CA TRP A 41 -7.19 -6.41 5.62
C TRP A 41 -5.96 -5.74 5.00
N ILE A 42 -6.01 -4.41 4.97
CA ILE A 42 -4.88 -3.57 4.57
C ILE A 42 -4.65 -2.55 5.67
N ASP A 43 -3.45 -2.52 6.24
CA ASP A 43 -3.01 -1.41 7.07
C ASP A 43 -2.65 -0.24 6.16
N LEU A 44 -3.31 0.90 6.33
CA LEU A 44 -3.19 2.02 5.41
C LEU A 44 -2.31 3.12 6.00
N LEU A 45 -1.19 3.39 5.32
CA LEU A 45 -0.40 4.61 5.47
C LEU A 45 -0.89 5.61 4.43
N THR A 46 -1.47 6.73 4.86
CA THR A 46 -2.24 7.61 3.96
C THR A 46 -1.77 9.06 3.95
N ARG A 47 -1.66 9.63 2.75
CA ARG A 47 -1.45 11.07 2.48
C ARG A 47 -2.15 11.44 1.19
N ALA A 48 -2.52 12.72 0.98
CA ALA A 48 -3.01 13.15 -0.33
C ALA A 48 -1.91 12.98 -1.39
N GLY A 49 -2.22 12.32 -2.52
CA GLY A 49 -1.27 12.08 -3.61
C GLY A 49 -0.10 11.18 -3.22
N MET A 50 -0.37 10.07 -2.53
CA MET A 50 0.66 9.25 -1.88
C MET A 50 1.76 8.77 -2.84
N ASP A 51 1.38 8.33 -4.04
CA ASP A 51 2.28 7.87 -5.11
C ASP A 51 3.29 8.94 -5.55
N GLY A 52 2.86 10.20 -5.64
CA GLY A 52 3.73 11.34 -5.91
C GLY A 52 4.47 11.81 -4.67
N SER A 53 3.85 11.74 -3.49
CA SER A 53 4.42 12.20 -2.23
C SER A 53 5.66 11.40 -1.84
N LEU A 54 5.71 10.10 -2.13
CA LEU A 54 6.90 9.28 -1.87
C LEU A 54 8.11 9.68 -2.73
N LEU A 55 7.92 10.52 -3.74
CA LEU A 55 8.94 10.94 -4.70
C LEU A 55 9.32 12.42 -4.61
N SER A 56 8.45 13.24 -4.05
CA SER A 56 8.75 14.65 -3.83
C SER A 56 9.84 14.78 -2.77
N ASP A 57 10.46 15.96 -2.70
CA ASP A 57 11.39 16.33 -1.61
C ASP A 57 10.63 16.47 -0.28
N LEU A 58 9.93 15.41 0.14
CA LEU A 58 9.39 15.30 1.47
C LEU A 58 10.53 15.54 2.44
N HIS A 59 10.23 16.33 3.48
CA HIS A 59 11.16 16.52 4.56
C HIS A 59 11.62 15.14 5.06
N PRO A 60 12.93 14.89 5.23
CA PRO A 60 13.47 13.55 5.54
C PRO A 60 12.78 12.85 6.72
N LEU A 61 12.37 13.62 7.74
CA LEU A 61 11.61 13.13 8.88
C LEU A 61 10.26 12.47 8.51
N ILE A 62 9.59 12.94 7.47
CA ILE A 62 8.33 12.35 7.00
C ILE A 62 8.59 10.99 6.35
N VAL A 63 9.65 10.90 5.54
CA VAL A 63 10.04 9.63 4.89
C VAL A 63 10.47 8.62 5.95
N GLU A 64 11.22 9.07 6.95
CA GLU A 64 11.62 8.25 8.09
C GLU A 64 10.43 7.77 8.92
N ASP A 65 9.46 8.64 9.20
CA ASP A 65 8.22 8.27 9.91
C ASP A 65 7.41 7.22 9.13
N LEU A 66 7.20 7.41 7.82
CA LEU A 66 6.53 6.44 6.95
C LEU A 66 7.26 5.09 6.93
N ARG A 67 8.59 5.12 6.85
CA ARG A 67 9.41 3.91 6.90
C ARG A 67 9.28 3.19 8.25
N ASN A 68 9.33 3.93 9.36
CA ASN A 68 9.22 3.36 10.70
C ASN A 68 7.84 2.71 10.91
N GLN A 69 6.77 3.39 10.50
CA GLN A 69 5.43 2.82 10.56
C GLN A 69 5.30 1.56 9.70
N LEU A 70 5.85 1.55 8.48
CA LEU A 70 5.88 0.35 7.64
C LEU A 70 6.57 -0.81 8.37
N MET A 71 7.75 -0.59 8.95
CA MET A 71 8.49 -1.65 9.65
C MET A 71 7.71 -2.21 10.85
N ILE A 72 7.02 -1.36 11.61
CA ILE A 72 6.16 -1.79 12.73
C ILE A 72 5.00 -2.66 12.22
N LEU A 73 4.37 -2.29 11.10
CA LEU A 73 3.25 -3.04 10.53
C LEU A 73 3.68 -4.39 9.95
N LEU A 74 4.82 -4.41 9.24
CA LEU A 74 5.42 -5.64 8.72
C LEU A 74 5.81 -6.60 9.85
N ASP A 75 6.35 -6.08 10.96
CA ASP A 75 6.69 -6.90 12.14
C ASP A 75 5.45 -7.42 12.88
N LYS A 76 4.49 -6.54 13.18
CA LYS A 76 3.32 -6.89 14.01
C LYS A 76 2.34 -7.82 13.30
N HIS A 77 2.03 -7.56 12.03
CA HIS A 77 1.02 -8.31 11.29
C HIS A 77 1.61 -9.31 10.29
N GLN A 78 2.95 -9.41 10.21
CA GLN A 78 3.66 -10.33 9.32
C GLN A 78 3.19 -10.22 7.86
N SER A 79 2.85 -8.98 7.46
CA SER A 79 2.40 -8.66 6.12
C SER A 79 3.50 -9.00 5.11
N LYS A 80 3.13 -9.72 4.05
CA LYS A 80 4.05 -10.13 2.98
C LYS A 80 3.99 -9.21 1.76
N HIS A 81 3.04 -8.27 1.74
CA HIS A 81 2.79 -7.43 0.58
C HIS A 81 2.68 -5.96 0.99
N VAL A 82 3.41 -5.11 0.29
CA VAL A 82 3.35 -3.66 0.38
C VAL A 82 2.75 -3.13 -0.90
N LEU A 83 1.61 -2.45 -0.82
CA LEU A 83 0.90 -1.90 -1.96
C LEU A 83 1.23 -0.41 -2.11
N ILE A 84 1.62 0.02 -3.30
CA ILE A 84 1.79 1.43 -3.66
C ILE A 84 0.65 1.82 -4.58
N VAL A 85 -0.25 2.68 -4.11
CA VAL A 85 -1.49 3.02 -4.82
C VAL A 85 -1.44 4.45 -5.34
N GLY A 86 -1.60 4.59 -6.65
CA GLY A 86 -2.02 5.84 -7.29
C GLY A 86 -3.45 5.74 -7.81
N HIS A 87 -4.09 6.88 -8.08
CA HIS A 87 -5.45 6.90 -8.61
C HIS A 87 -5.68 8.06 -9.57
N CYS A 88 -6.60 7.89 -10.51
CA CYS A 88 -7.05 8.94 -11.41
C CYS A 88 -7.70 10.12 -10.65
N GLU A 89 -7.71 11.31 -11.27
CA GLU A 89 -8.37 12.51 -10.71
C GLU A 89 -7.85 12.89 -9.30
N CYS A 90 -6.56 12.65 -9.03
CA CYS A 90 -5.98 12.92 -7.72
C CYS A 90 -5.68 14.41 -7.52
N ALA A 91 -6.36 15.06 -6.58
CA ALA A 91 -6.06 16.45 -6.21
C ALA A 91 -4.71 16.60 -5.48
N GLY A 92 -4.25 15.55 -4.78
CA GLY A 92 -2.99 15.56 -4.04
C GLY A 92 -1.75 15.28 -4.91
N ASN A 93 -1.96 14.74 -6.11
CA ASN A 93 -0.94 14.52 -7.13
C ASN A 93 -1.58 14.76 -8.51
N PRO A 94 -1.77 16.03 -8.93
CA PRO A 94 -2.54 16.38 -10.11
C PRO A 94 -1.72 16.17 -11.39
N VAL A 95 -1.51 14.91 -11.76
CA VAL A 95 -0.73 14.49 -12.93
C VAL A 95 -1.55 13.62 -13.88
N SER A 96 -0.99 13.33 -15.06
CA SER A 96 -1.63 12.41 -16.00
C SER A 96 -1.62 10.96 -15.50
N GLU A 97 -2.48 10.10 -16.04
CA GLU A 97 -2.47 8.67 -15.70
C GLU A 97 -1.11 8.01 -15.98
N ASP A 98 -0.49 8.32 -17.12
CA ASP A 98 0.85 7.84 -17.46
C ASP A 98 1.91 8.34 -16.46
N ASP A 99 1.73 9.53 -15.91
CA ASP A 99 2.63 10.04 -14.88
C ASP A 99 2.35 9.40 -13.52
N HIS A 100 1.10 9.11 -13.16
CA HIS A 100 0.79 8.26 -12.01
C HIS A 100 1.46 6.90 -12.12
N ARG A 101 1.41 6.25 -13.29
CA ARG A 101 2.11 4.98 -13.56
C ARG A 101 3.62 5.09 -13.31
N LYS A 102 4.26 6.16 -13.78
CA LYS A 102 5.69 6.44 -13.51
C LYS A 102 5.93 6.71 -12.03
N CYS A 103 5.04 7.45 -11.36
CA CYS A 103 5.14 7.74 -9.94
C CYS A 103 5.07 6.47 -9.11
N ILE A 104 4.07 5.62 -9.34
CA ILE A 104 3.92 4.32 -8.68
C ILE A 104 5.19 3.48 -8.87
N ALA A 105 5.68 3.31 -10.11
CA ALA A 105 6.87 2.51 -10.37
C ALA A 105 8.12 3.02 -9.65
N ARG A 106 8.31 4.35 -9.60
CA ARG A 106 9.43 4.97 -8.86
C ARG A 106 9.24 4.83 -7.35
N ALA A 107 8.01 4.98 -6.85
CA ALA A 107 7.70 4.87 -5.44
C ALA A 107 7.93 3.44 -4.93
N CYS A 108 7.57 2.42 -5.73
CA CYS A 108 7.96 1.04 -5.44
C CYS A 108 9.47 0.90 -5.27
N LYS A 109 10.27 1.47 -6.18
CA LYS A 109 11.74 1.44 -6.08
C LYS A 109 12.26 2.12 -4.82
N VAL A 110 11.69 3.27 -4.45
CA VAL A 110 12.05 3.97 -3.19
C VAL A 110 11.79 3.06 -1.98
N VAL A 111 10.62 2.43 -1.91
CA VAL A 111 10.24 1.57 -0.79
C VAL A 111 11.08 0.29 -0.75
N LEU A 112 11.44 -0.29 -1.89
CA LEU A 112 12.36 -1.43 -1.97
C LEU A 112 13.75 -1.11 -1.38
N LEU A 113 14.22 0.14 -1.49
CA LEU A 113 15.50 0.59 -0.90
C LEU A 113 15.44 0.73 0.64
N TRP A 114 14.29 0.54 1.28
CA TRP A 114 14.16 0.67 2.74
C TRP A 114 14.62 -0.56 3.52
N ASN A 115 15.24 -1.55 2.88
CA ASN A 115 15.69 -2.82 3.47
C ASN A 115 14.54 -3.59 4.14
N LEU A 116 13.50 -3.89 3.37
CA LEU A 116 12.34 -4.64 3.84
C LEU A 116 12.73 -6.06 4.33
N PRO A 117 11.96 -6.65 5.25
CA PRO A 117 12.13 -8.05 5.64
C PRO A 117 12.12 -8.99 4.43
N LYS A 118 12.86 -10.10 4.53
CA LYS A 118 12.99 -11.06 3.43
C LYS A 118 11.63 -11.65 3.05
N GLY A 119 11.32 -11.64 1.76
CA GLY A 119 10.08 -12.21 1.22
C GLY A 119 8.88 -11.25 1.23
N VAL A 120 9.08 -10.00 1.66
CA VAL A 120 8.11 -8.93 1.43
C VAL A 120 8.17 -8.50 -0.03
N GLU A 121 7.01 -8.50 -0.69
CA GLU A 121 6.83 -8.06 -2.06
C GLU A 121 6.25 -6.64 -2.08
N VAL A 122 6.73 -5.80 -3.00
CA VAL A 122 6.16 -4.48 -3.25
C VAL A 122 5.37 -4.54 -4.56
N ILE A 123 4.12 -4.07 -4.55
CA ILE A 123 3.19 -4.16 -5.67
C ILE A 123 2.66 -2.76 -5.98
N GLY A 124 2.83 -2.32 -7.23
CA GLY A 124 2.25 -1.07 -7.70
C GLY A 124 0.81 -1.26 -8.20
N LEU A 125 -0.11 -0.42 -7.77
CA LEU A 125 -1.53 -0.46 -8.15
C LEU A 125 -1.97 0.91 -8.66
N LEU A 126 -2.69 0.92 -9.77
CA LEU A 126 -3.38 2.10 -10.27
C LEU A 126 -4.89 1.88 -10.16
N VAL A 127 -5.59 2.81 -9.51
CA VAL A 127 -7.05 2.92 -9.62
C VAL A 127 -7.38 3.78 -10.83
N ASN A 128 -7.89 3.16 -11.89
CA ASN A 128 -8.12 3.80 -13.19
C ASN A 128 -9.41 4.66 -13.20
N PRO A 129 -9.71 5.40 -14.29
CA PRO A 129 -10.92 6.24 -14.39
C PRO A 129 -12.26 5.50 -14.24
N ALA A 130 -12.27 4.18 -14.43
CA ALA A 130 -13.45 3.33 -14.16
C ALA A 130 -13.54 2.88 -12.70
N TRP A 131 -12.62 3.34 -11.83
CA TRP A 131 -12.44 2.91 -10.44
C TRP A 131 -12.10 1.42 -10.28
N GLU A 132 -11.49 0.84 -11.32
CA GLU A 132 -10.97 -0.51 -11.30
C GLU A 132 -9.47 -0.50 -11.00
N VAL A 133 -8.97 -1.58 -10.38
CA VAL A 133 -7.57 -1.69 -9.97
C VAL A 133 -6.77 -2.45 -11.02
N GLU A 134 -5.72 -1.78 -11.53
CA GLU A 134 -4.73 -2.35 -12.43
C GLU A 134 -3.41 -2.57 -11.69
N GLU A 135 -2.89 -3.79 -11.75
CA GLU A 135 -1.57 -4.10 -11.24
C GLU A 135 -0.49 -3.66 -12.23
N MET A 136 0.49 -2.92 -11.72
CA MET A 136 1.61 -2.42 -12.48
C MET A 136 2.78 -3.40 -12.45
N LYS A 137 3.20 -3.87 -13.63
CA LYS A 137 4.47 -4.58 -13.75
C LYS A 137 5.60 -3.56 -13.59
N HIS A 138 6.50 -3.83 -12.65
CA HIS A 138 7.69 -3.03 -12.41
C HIS A 138 8.85 -3.99 -12.14
N GLU A 139 10.03 -3.63 -12.63
CA GLU A 139 11.25 -4.41 -12.40
C GLU A 139 11.67 -4.24 -10.93
N THR A 140 11.74 -5.36 -10.21
CA THR A 140 12.25 -5.50 -8.85
C THR A 140 13.77 -5.42 -8.81
#